data_AF-A0A0B7GWU2-F1
#
_entry.id   AF-A0A0B7GWU2-F1
#
_cell.length_a   1.000
_cell.length_b   1.000
_cell.length_c   1.000
_cell.angle_alpha   90.00
_cell.angle_beta   90.00
_cell.angle_gamma   90.00
#
_symmetry.space_group_name_H-M   'P 1'
#
loop_
_entity.id
_entity.type
_entity.pdbx_description
1 polymer ?
#
loop_
_entity_poly.entity_id
_entity_poly.type
_entity_poly.pdbx_seq_one_letter_code
_entity_poly.pdbx_strand_id
1 'polypeptide(L)'
;MHRRAATFDTRFCFEERRVVSNEYIIRYENRFFQITKANKKHPRPKTAITVRKLLDGTIRLVWNNIKLKIMNFVPAVFIPIILVAFFK
;
A
#
# COMPACT_ATOMS: atom_id res chain seq x y z
N MET A 1 11.94 -4.81 37.31
CA MET A 1 11.35 -5.50 36.14
C MET A 1 11.08 -4.49 35.02
N HIS A 2 12.08 -4.17 34.19
CA HIS A 2 11.87 -3.34 32.99
C HIS A 2 11.66 -4.25 31.79
N ARG A 3 10.40 -4.47 31.42
CA ARG A 3 10.03 -5.22 30.21
C ARG A 3 10.36 -4.33 29.00
N ARG A 4 11.63 -4.27 28.60
CA ARG A 4 12.03 -3.72 27.29
C ARG A 4 11.45 -4.68 26.25
N ALA A 5 10.32 -4.31 25.64
CA ALA A 5 9.82 -4.99 24.47
C ALA A 5 10.85 -4.74 23.35
N ALA A 6 11.82 -5.65 23.22
CA ALA A 6 12.66 -5.70 22.04
C ALA A 6 11.72 -5.85 20.84
N THR A 7 11.63 -4.81 20.00
CA THR A 7 10.80 -4.81 18.80
C THR A 7 11.45 -5.72 17.77
N PHE A 8 11.28 -7.02 17.98
CA PHE A 8 11.95 -8.11 17.27
C PHE A 8 11.36 -8.33 15.87
N ASP A 9 10.97 -7.30 15.13
CA ASP A 9 10.26 -7.52 13.85
C ASP A 9 10.27 -6.30 12.92
N THR A 10 11.45 -5.80 12.54
CA THR A 10 11.55 -4.70 11.56
C THR A 10 12.39 -4.99 10.33
N ARG A 11 12.91 -6.21 10.19
CA ARG A 11 13.78 -6.57 9.05
C ARG A 11 13.14 -7.49 8.01
N PHE A 12 12.11 -8.24 8.37
CA PHE A 12 11.46 -9.16 7.42
C PHE A 12 10.13 -8.56 6.95
N CYS A 13 10.11 -8.14 5.69
CA CYS A 13 8.89 -7.78 4.99
C CYS A 13 8.97 -8.22 3.53
N PHE A 14 7.85 -8.64 2.98
CA PHE A 14 7.73 -8.87 1.54
C PHE A 14 7.56 -7.52 0.85
N GLU A 15 8.45 -7.23 -0.09
CA GLU A 15 8.38 -6.02 -0.92
C GLU A 15 7.90 -6.38 -2.32
N GLU A 16 6.85 -5.72 -2.79
CA GLU A 16 6.35 -5.87 -4.15
C GLU A 16 6.14 -4.50 -4.79
N ARG A 17 6.55 -4.34 -6.05
CA ARG A 17 6.28 -3.11 -6.79
C ARG A 17 4.88 -3.15 -7.40
N ARG A 18 4.10 -2.10 -7.16
CA ARG A 18 2.76 -1.91 -7.75
C ARG A 18 2.63 -0.52 -8.34
N VAL A 19 1.94 -0.43 -9.46
CA VAL A 19 1.63 0.84 -10.12
C VAL A 19 0.39 1.46 -9.48
N VAL A 20 0.41 2.77 -9.22
CA VAL A 20 -0.74 3.50 -8.67
C VAL A 20 -1.76 3.78 -9.78
N SER A 21 -3.04 3.45 -9.55
CA SER A 21 -4.12 3.80 -10.48
C SER A 21 -4.37 5.32 -10.55
N ASN A 22 -5.12 5.78 -11.54
CA ASN A 22 -5.49 7.20 -11.69
C ASN A 22 -6.20 7.78 -10.46
N GLU A 23 -6.96 6.95 -9.74
CA GLU A 23 -7.71 7.35 -8.55
C GLU A 23 -6.92 7.19 -7.24
N TYR A 24 -5.59 7.03 -7.34
CA TYR A 24 -4.70 6.80 -6.20
C TYR A 24 -5.00 5.49 -5.44
N ILE A 25 -5.64 4.54 -6.12
CA ILE A 25 -5.93 3.20 -5.62
C ILE A 25 -4.77 2.27 -5.98
N ILE A 26 -4.45 1.35 -5.08
CA ILE A 26 -3.54 0.21 -5.28
C ILE A 26 -4.24 -1.09 -4.92
N ARG A 27 -4.12 -2.10 -5.79
CA ARG A 27 -4.54 -3.46 -5.50
C ARG A 27 -3.36 -4.30 -5.03
N TYR A 28 -3.54 -5.01 -3.92
CA TYR A 28 -2.55 -5.95 -3.39
C TYR A 28 -3.27 -7.09 -2.66
N GLU A 29 -2.94 -8.35 -2.98
CA GLU A 29 -3.56 -9.55 -2.39
C GLU A 29 -5.10 -9.49 -2.31
N ASN A 30 -5.74 -9.12 -3.43
CA ASN A 30 -7.20 -8.97 -3.53
C ASN A 30 -7.84 -7.91 -2.62
N ARG A 31 -7.02 -7.06 -1.98
CA ARG A 31 -7.46 -5.89 -1.23
C ARG A 31 -7.14 -4.62 -2.00
N PHE A 32 -7.92 -3.57 -1.75
CA PHE A 32 -7.71 -2.25 -2.34
C PHE A 32 -7.34 -1.25 -1.25
N PHE A 33 -6.34 -0.44 -1.55
CA PHE A 33 -5.83 0.59 -0.68
C PHE A 33 -5.83 1.91 -1.44
N GLN A 34 -6.42 2.95 -0.88
CA GLN A 34 -6.37 4.29 -1.45
C GLN A 34 -5.34 5.13 -0.71
N ILE A 35 -4.45 5.79 -1.45
CA ILE A 35 -3.53 6.78 -0.88
C ILE A 35 -4.33 8.02 -0.51
N THR A 36 -4.30 8.39 0.76
CA THR A 36 -5.11 9.49 1.27
C THR A 36 -4.48 10.84 0.95
N LYS A 37 -5.29 11.85 0.64
CA LYS A 37 -4.83 13.24 0.38
C LYS A 37 -4.04 13.87 1.55
N ALA A 38 -4.14 13.29 2.75
CA ALA A 38 -3.41 13.70 3.95
C ALA A 38 -1.88 13.51 3.88
N ASN A 39 -1.34 12.90 2.81
CA ASN A 39 0.09 12.86 2.57
C ASN A 39 0.62 14.21 2.08
N LYS A 40 1.73 14.69 2.64
CA LYS A 40 2.42 15.90 2.17
C LYS A 40 3.06 15.71 0.79
N LYS A 41 3.45 14.48 0.48
CA LYS A 41 4.06 14.09 -0.80
C LYS A 41 3.25 12.92 -1.37
N HIS A 42 2.89 13.03 -2.64
CA HIS A 42 2.06 12.06 -3.33
C HIS A 42 2.75 11.53 -4.58
N PRO A 43 2.76 10.21 -4.81
CA PRO A 43 3.14 9.67 -6.11
C PRO A 43 2.17 10.18 -7.17
N ARG A 44 2.67 10.45 -8.37
CA ARG A 44 1.78 10.74 -9.49
C ARG A 44 0.99 9.47 -9.86
N PRO A 45 -0.22 9.60 -10.41
CA PRO A 45 -0.88 8.50 -11.10
C PRO A 45 0.08 7.75 -12.03
N LYS A 46 -0.09 6.43 -12.14
CA LYS A 46 0.73 5.53 -12.95
C LYS A 46 2.20 5.43 -12.53
N THR A 47 2.56 5.95 -11.36
CA THR A 47 3.90 5.77 -10.79
C THR A 47 3.99 4.44 -10.06
N ALA A 48 5.13 3.76 -10.17
CA ALA A 48 5.41 2.58 -9.37
C ALA A 48 5.75 2.96 -7.93
N ILE A 49 5.12 2.26 -6.98
CA ILE A 49 5.40 2.36 -5.55
C ILE A 49 5.73 0.99 -4.98
N THR A 50 6.33 0.96 -3.79
CA THR A 50 6.67 -0.29 -3.10
C THR A 50 5.61 -0.59 -2.05
N VAL A 51 4.98 -1.75 -2.18
CA VAL A 51 4.10 -2.33 -1.15
C VAL A 51 4.95 -3.21 -0.27
N ARG A 52 4.90 -2.97 1.04
CA ARG A 52 5.56 -3.78 2.06
C ARG A 52 4.53 -4.49 2.89
N LYS A 53 4.54 -5.81 2.87
CA LYS A 53 3.79 -6.66 3.79
C LYS A 53 4.72 -7.15 4.88
N LEU A 54 4.47 -6.70 6.10
CA LEU A 54 5.16 -7.18 7.29
C LEU A 54 4.71 -8.62 7.62
N LEU A 55 5.48 -9.32 8.44
CA LEU A 55 5.16 -10.71 8.84
C LEU A 55 3.85 -10.81 9.63
N ASP A 56 3.47 -9.75 10.34
CA ASP A 56 2.17 -9.61 11.02
C ASP A 56 0.99 -9.44 10.03
N GLY A 57 1.24 -9.31 8.74
CA GLY A 57 0.26 -9.04 7.70
C GLY A 57 -0.08 -7.56 7.52
N THR A 58 0.57 -6.65 8.25
CA THR A 58 0.40 -5.21 8.11
C THR A 58 0.95 -4.74 6.77
N ILE A 59 0.12 -4.00 6.02
CA ILE A 59 0.49 -3.43 4.72
C ILE A 59 0.97 -2.00 4.89
N ARG A 60 2.11 -1.68 4.28
CA ARG A 60 2.70 -0.34 4.23
C ARG A 60 3.04 0.03 2.80
N LEU A 61 2.59 1.21 2.37
CA LEU A 61 2.98 1.76 1.07
C LEU A 61 4.16 2.72 1.25
N VAL A 62 5.20 2.53 0.43
CA VAL A 62 6.43 3.33 0.45
C VAL A 62 6.71 3.85 -0.94
N TRP A 63 6.93 5.16 -1.03
CA TRP A 63 7.32 5.85 -2.26
C TRP A 63 8.48 6.79 -1.97
N ASN A 64 9.58 6.69 -2.72
CA ASN A 64 10.79 7.49 -2.51
C ASN A 64 11.25 7.52 -1.04
N ASN A 65 11.32 6.36 -0.37
CA ASN A 65 11.64 6.20 1.05
C ASN A 65 10.67 6.90 2.04
N ILE A 66 9.53 7.39 1.56
CA ILE A 66 8.49 8.01 2.38
C ILE A 66 7.33 7.03 2.54
N LYS A 67 6.88 6.85 3.79
CA LYS A 67 5.68 6.07 4.10
C LYS A 67 4.43 6.87 3.73
N LEU A 68 3.54 6.26 2.97
CA LEU A 68 2.28 6.86 2.59
C LEU A 68 1.17 6.46 3.58
N LYS A 69 0.33 7.42 3.95
CA LYS A 69 -0.92 7.21 4.67
C LYS A 69 -1.97 6.65 3.72
N ILE A 70 -2.51 5.49 4.08
CA ILE A 70 -3.42 4.72 3.25
C ILE A 70 -4.70 4.43 4.01
N MET A 71 -5.79 4.23 3.28
CA MET A 71 -7.04 3.71 3.82
C MET A 71 -7.46 2.48 3.04
N ASN A 72 -8.16 1.56 3.71
CA ASN A 72 -8.82 0.45 3.03
C ASN A 72 -9.92 1.01 2.15
N PHE A 73 -9.92 0.60 0.89
CA PHE A 73 -10.97 0.94 -0.06
C PHE A 73 -11.78 -0.33 -0.35
N VAL A 74 -13.10 -0.24 -0.22
CA VAL A 74 -14.00 -1.33 -0.59
C VAL A 74 -14.87 -0.79 -1.73
N PRO A 75 -14.68 -1.25 -2.97
CA PRO A 75 -15.55 -0.82 -4.06
C PRO A 75 -16.96 -1.33 -3.80
N ALA A 76 -17.96 -0.44 -3.87
CA ALA A 76 -19.37 -0.78 -3.67
C ALA A 76 -19.92 -1.74 -4.75
N VAL A 77 -19.27 -1.79 -5.91
CA VAL A 77 -19.56 -2.74 -6.99
C VAL A 77 -18.25 -3.44 -7.35
N PHE A 78 -18.19 -4.75 -7.15
CA PHE A 78 -17.05 -5.56 -7.57
C PHE A 78 -17.08 -5.68 -9.10
N ILE A 79 -16.66 -4.62 -9.82
CA ILE A 79 -16.54 -4.65 -11.27
C ILE A 79 -15.14 -5.19 -11.60
N PRO A 80 -14.99 -6.47 -12.02
CA PRO A 80 -13.67 -7.01 -12.34
C PRO A 80 -13.02 -6.33 -13.55
N ILE A 81 -13.81 -5.69 -14.42
CA ILE A 81 -13.38 -5.26 -15.76
C ILE A 81 -12.60 -3.94 -15.73
N ILE A 82 -13.05 -2.93 -14.96
CA ILE A 82 -12.41 -1.60 -14.99
C ILE A 82 -11.00 -1.66 -14.39
N LEU A 83 -10.76 -2.53 -13.42
CA LEU A 83 -9.55 -2.47 -12.60
C LEU A 83 -8.42 -3.38 -13.10
N VAL A 84 -8.72 -4.42 -13.90
CA VAL A 84 -7.68 -5.24 -14.56
C VAL A 84 -6.92 -4.45 -15.64
N ALA A 85 -7.55 -3.45 -16.26
CA ALA A 85 -6.93 -2.64 -17.31
C ALA A 85 -5.95 -1.57 -16.81
N PHE A 86 -6.03 -1.12 -15.56
CA PHE A 86 -5.21 -0.01 -15.03
C PHE A 86 -3.95 -0.43 -14.26
N PHE A 87 -3.78 -1.72 -13.96
CA PHE A 87 -2.65 -2.24 -13.16
C PHE A 87 -1.72 -3.17 -13.93
N LYS A 88 -1.66 -3.06 -15.26
CA LYS A 88 -0.67 -3.75 -16.08
C LYS A 88 0.62 -2.96 -16.18
#